data_AF-A0A318SQZ6-F1
#
_entry.id   AF-A0A318SQZ6-F1
#
_cell.length_a   1.000
_cell.length_b   1.000
_cell.length_c   1.000
_cell.angle_alpha   90.00
_cell.angle_beta   90.00
_cell.angle_gamma   90.00
#
_symmetry.space_group_name_H-M   'P 1'
#
loop_
_entity.id
_entity.type
_entity.pdbx_description
1 polymer ?
#
loop_
_entity_poly.entity_id
_entity_poly.type
_entity_poly.pdbx_seq_one_letter_code
_entity_poly.pdbx_strand_id
1 'polypeptide(L)'
;MNEMSGTEDGLRDLSAVWRANAEVNAALLKHLTPEMLSAVTPGGGFTVAEHLAHMVGTTKYWGSLRSEDAMRGVPTLYDENARLAETDITRVRDAFERTRDDAWQAAFMLGGQPNEWGEGPHASPTAFLAHMLIHDAHHRGQILLALKTNGFPLPGEDALWAPLREAR
;
A
#
# COMPACT_ATOMS: atom_id res chain seq x y z
N MET A 1 21.94 28.54 -5.13
CA MET A 1 20.99 27.49 -4.70
C MET A 1 19.66 28.18 -4.52
N ASN A 2 18.63 27.78 -5.25
CA ASN A 2 17.30 28.36 -5.11
C ASN A 2 16.68 27.71 -3.86
N GLU A 3 16.35 28.48 -2.83
CA GLU A 3 15.58 27.97 -1.69
C GLU A 3 14.21 27.53 -2.21
N MET A 4 13.89 26.24 -2.04
CA MET A 4 12.54 25.76 -2.32
C MET A 4 11.59 26.33 -1.27
N SER A 5 10.35 26.61 -1.66
CA SER A 5 9.32 27.04 -0.71
C SER A 5 8.99 25.90 0.27
N GLY A 6 8.55 26.23 1.49
CA GLY A 6 8.18 25.20 2.48
C GLY A 6 7.11 24.20 2.00
N THR A 7 6.31 24.57 0.99
CA THR A 7 5.34 23.67 0.34
C THR A 7 6.01 22.66 -0.58
N GLU A 8 7.03 23.07 -1.34
CA GLU A 8 7.80 22.17 -2.21
C GLU A 8 8.63 21.17 -1.40
N ASP A 9 9.24 21.62 -0.31
CA ASP A 9 9.93 20.73 0.64
C ASP A 9 8.95 19.71 1.25
N GLY A 10 7.77 20.15 1.71
CA GLY A 10 6.76 19.26 2.28
C GLY A 10 6.24 18.21 1.30
N LEU A 11 6.07 18.56 0.01
CA LEU A 11 5.65 17.60 -1.02
C LEU A 11 6.75 16.61 -1.37
N ARG A 12 8.01 17.05 -1.41
CA ARG A 12 9.17 16.17 -1.58
C ARG A 12 9.23 15.14 -0.44
N ASP A 13 9.13 15.60 0.80
CA ASP A 13 9.23 14.74 1.98
C ASP A 13 8.06 13.73 2.04
N LEU A 14 6.83 14.16 1.68
CA LEU A 14 5.69 13.25 1.56
C LEU A 14 5.91 12.20 0.46
N SER A 15 6.47 12.58 -0.69
CA SER A 15 6.80 11.66 -1.77
C SER A 15 7.84 10.62 -1.32
N ALA A 16 8.86 11.06 -0.59
CA ALA A 16 9.89 10.19 -0.04
C ALA A 16 9.30 9.16 0.93
N VAL A 17 8.44 9.58 1.86
CA VAL A 17 7.77 8.68 2.81
C VAL A 17 6.82 7.71 2.09
N TRP A 18 6.10 8.18 1.06
CA TRP A 18 5.22 7.32 0.25
C TRP A 18 6.00 6.20 -0.45
N ARG A 19 7.15 6.54 -1.06
CA ARG A 19 8.04 5.57 -1.69
C ARG A 19 8.63 4.59 -0.68
N ALA A 20 9.11 5.10 0.45
CA ALA A 20 9.64 4.26 1.53
C ALA A 20 8.61 3.25 2.04
N ASN A 21 7.34 3.65 2.18
CA ASN A 21 6.28 2.72 2.55
C ASN A 21 6.12 1.58 1.53
N ALA A 22 6.17 1.89 0.24
CA ALA A 22 6.11 0.88 -0.82
C ALA A 22 7.36 -0.02 -0.82
N GLU A 23 8.53 0.50 -0.49
CA GLU A 23 9.75 -0.30 -0.33
C GLU A 23 9.64 -1.30 0.83
N VAL A 24 9.02 -0.90 1.96
CA VAL A 24 8.73 -1.83 3.05
C VAL A 24 7.74 -2.92 2.62
N ASN A 25 6.69 -2.55 1.88
CA ASN A 25 5.75 -3.54 1.31
C ASN A 25 6.49 -4.50 0.37
N ALA A 26 7.38 -4.00 -0.48
CA ALA A 26 8.19 -4.82 -1.38
C ALA A 26 9.15 -5.75 -0.62
N ALA A 27 9.76 -5.29 0.48
CA ALA A 27 10.60 -6.10 1.34
C ALA A 27 9.82 -7.25 1.99
N LEU A 28 8.61 -6.97 2.49
CA LEU A 28 7.70 -8.01 3.00
C LEU A 28 7.34 -9.01 1.90
N LEU A 29 6.88 -8.53 0.74
CA LEU A 29 6.49 -9.38 -0.40
C LEU A 29 7.66 -10.22 -0.93
N LYS A 30 8.90 -9.74 -0.82
CA LYS A 30 10.11 -10.49 -1.17
C LYS A 30 10.37 -11.66 -0.21
N HIS A 31 10.02 -11.50 1.06
CA HIS A 31 10.19 -12.52 2.10
C HIS A 31 9.15 -13.65 2.01
N LEU A 32 7.93 -13.35 1.55
CA LEU A 32 6.84 -14.33 1.49
C LEU A 32 7.11 -15.47 0.50
N THR A 33 6.84 -16.69 0.95
CA THR A 33 6.74 -17.90 0.11
C THR A 33 5.28 -18.26 -0.15
N PRO A 34 4.96 -19.13 -1.14
CA PRO A 34 3.58 -19.55 -1.40
C PRO A 34 2.88 -20.14 -0.17
N GLU A 35 3.59 -20.91 0.67
CA GLU A 35 3.03 -21.53 1.87
C GLU A 35 2.63 -20.48 2.92
N MET A 36 3.41 -19.40 3.03
CA MET A 36 3.15 -18.30 3.97
C MET A 36 1.85 -17.56 3.65
N LEU A 37 1.38 -17.59 2.40
CA LEU A 37 0.15 -16.89 2.00
C LEU A 37 -1.10 -17.44 2.67
N SER A 38 -1.09 -18.71 3.08
CA SER A 38 -2.18 -19.34 3.82
C SER A 38 -2.12 -19.14 5.34
N ALA A 39 -1.08 -18.49 5.88
CA ALA A 39 -0.99 -18.22 7.31
C ALA A 39 -2.14 -17.32 7.77
N VAL A 40 -2.82 -17.68 8.86
CA VAL A 40 -4.05 -17.02 9.32
C VAL A 40 -3.77 -16.18 10.57
N THR A 41 -4.33 -14.97 10.62
CA THR A 41 -4.33 -14.13 11.82
C THR A 41 -5.06 -14.84 12.99
N PRO A 42 -4.53 -14.79 14.23
CA PRO A 42 -5.16 -15.43 15.39
C PRO A 42 -6.64 -15.04 15.56
N GLY A 43 -7.46 -16.01 15.98
CA GLY A 43 -8.90 -15.80 16.16
C GLY A 43 -9.76 -16.00 14.90
N GLY A 44 -9.18 -16.51 13.81
CA GLY A 44 -9.92 -16.79 12.57
C GLY A 44 -10.12 -15.56 11.69
N GLY A 45 -9.14 -14.65 11.67
CA GLY A 45 -9.13 -13.48 10.78
C GLY A 45 -8.68 -13.83 9.36
N PHE A 46 -8.20 -12.82 8.63
CA PHE A 46 -7.67 -12.99 7.28
C PHE A 46 -6.41 -13.86 7.27
N THR A 47 -6.27 -14.59 6.17
CA THR A 47 -4.99 -15.11 5.68
C THR A 47 -4.06 -13.97 5.26
N VAL A 48 -2.76 -14.26 5.11
CA VAL A 48 -1.81 -13.31 4.53
C VAL A 48 -2.25 -12.87 3.13
N ALA A 49 -2.71 -13.80 2.28
CA ALA A 49 -3.23 -13.46 0.95
C ALA A 49 -4.41 -12.47 1.00
N GLU A 50 -5.36 -12.69 1.92
CA GLU A 50 -6.51 -11.79 2.10
C GLU A 50 -6.11 -10.41 2.63
N HIS A 51 -5.13 -10.33 3.54
CA HIS A 51 -4.57 -9.04 3.96
C HIS A 51 -3.95 -8.27 2.78
N LEU A 52 -3.14 -8.94 1.96
CA LEU A 52 -2.51 -8.33 0.79
C LEU A 52 -3.56 -7.87 -0.23
N ALA A 53 -4.57 -8.69 -0.49
CA ALA A 53 -5.68 -8.33 -1.37
C ALA A 53 -6.49 -7.15 -0.83
N HIS A 54 -6.73 -7.12 0.49
CA HIS A 54 -7.45 -6.04 1.15
C HIS A 54 -6.67 -4.71 1.12
N MET A 55 -5.35 -4.73 1.30
CA MET A 55 -4.49 -3.55 1.14
C MET A 55 -4.64 -2.95 -0.25
N VAL A 56 -4.41 -3.74 -1.30
CA VAL A 56 -4.54 -3.29 -2.70
C VAL A 56 -5.97 -2.82 -3.01
N GLY A 57 -6.98 -3.58 -2.61
CA GLY A 57 -8.39 -3.28 -2.85
C GLY A 57 -8.83 -1.98 -2.15
N THR A 58 -8.36 -1.74 -0.93
CA THR A 58 -8.67 -0.53 -0.17
C THR A 58 -8.05 0.70 -0.82
N THR A 59 -6.76 0.63 -1.20
CA THR A 59 -6.12 1.74 -1.93
C THR A 59 -6.80 2.01 -3.27
N LYS A 60 -7.13 0.96 -4.01
CA LYS A 60 -7.88 1.06 -5.27
C LYS A 60 -9.22 1.77 -5.08
N TYR A 61 -10.01 1.35 -4.10
CA TYR A 61 -11.33 1.91 -3.82
C TYR A 61 -11.26 3.40 -3.48
N TRP A 62 -10.42 3.78 -2.51
CA TRP A 62 -10.32 5.19 -2.11
C TRP A 62 -9.71 6.06 -3.21
N GLY A 63 -8.73 5.54 -3.94
CA GLY A 63 -8.15 6.22 -5.10
C GLY A 63 -9.16 6.41 -6.24
N SER A 64 -10.04 5.44 -6.51
CA SER A 64 -11.01 5.53 -7.61
C SER A 64 -12.10 6.57 -7.35
N LEU A 65 -12.40 6.85 -6.08
CA LEU A 65 -13.28 7.98 -5.72
C LEU A 65 -12.67 9.35 -6.05
N ARG A 66 -11.36 9.40 -6.31
CA ARG A 66 -10.63 10.61 -6.72
C ARG A 66 -10.32 10.65 -8.20
N SER A 67 -9.86 9.53 -8.75
CA SER A 67 -9.61 9.39 -10.17
C SER A 67 -9.79 7.93 -10.55
N GLU A 68 -10.97 7.62 -11.11
CA GLU A 68 -11.24 6.29 -11.65
C GLU A 68 -10.23 5.96 -12.76
N ASP A 69 -9.89 6.94 -13.60
CA ASP A 69 -8.92 6.78 -14.69
C ASP A 69 -7.52 6.40 -14.18
N ALA A 70 -7.03 7.05 -13.11
CA ALA A 70 -5.73 6.71 -12.53
C ALA A 70 -5.74 5.28 -11.97
N MET A 71 -6.81 4.88 -11.27
CA MET A 71 -6.88 3.57 -10.62
C MET A 71 -7.34 2.43 -11.54
N ARG A 72 -7.72 2.72 -12.79
CA ARG A 72 -8.28 1.75 -13.74
C ARG A 72 -7.34 0.56 -14.00
N GLY A 73 -6.04 0.81 -13.96
CA GLY A 73 -4.99 -0.19 -14.21
C GLY A 73 -4.66 -1.10 -13.03
N VAL A 74 -5.18 -0.81 -11.83
CA VAL A 74 -4.92 -1.62 -10.63
C VAL A 74 -5.78 -2.89 -10.66
N PRO A 75 -5.20 -4.11 -10.61
CA PRO A 75 -5.97 -5.34 -10.63
C PRO A 75 -6.75 -5.53 -9.32
N THR A 76 -7.82 -6.32 -9.37
CA THR A 76 -8.51 -6.80 -8.17
C THR A 76 -7.88 -8.12 -7.73
N LEU A 77 -7.46 -8.20 -6.47
CA LEU A 77 -6.79 -9.39 -5.89
C LEU A 77 -7.70 -10.28 -5.04
N TYR A 78 -8.99 -9.93 -4.92
CA TYR A 78 -9.98 -10.75 -4.22
C TYR A 78 -11.14 -11.06 -5.17
N ASP A 79 -11.42 -12.33 -5.38
CA ASP A 79 -12.60 -12.78 -6.10
C ASP A 79 -13.76 -12.94 -5.12
N GLU A 80 -14.73 -12.03 -5.17
CA GLU A 80 -15.92 -12.05 -4.31
C GLU A 80 -16.83 -13.27 -4.56
N ASN A 81 -16.87 -13.79 -5.79
CA ASN A 81 -17.71 -14.94 -6.13
C ASN A 81 -17.09 -16.23 -5.61
N ALA A 82 -15.79 -16.40 -5.80
CA ALA A 82 -15.04 -17.55 -5.30
C ALA A 82 -14.69 -17.42 -3.80
N ARG A 83 -14.82 -16.21 -3.24
CA ARG A 83 -14.39 -15.83 -1.89
C ARG A 83 -12.92 -16.17 -1.64
N LEU A 84 -12.08 -15.85 -2.61
CA LEU A 84 -10.68 -16.28 -2.65
C LEU A 84 -9.75 -15.10 -2.97
N ALA A 85 -8.65 -14.99 -2.22
CA ALA A 85 -7.58 -14.05 -2.50
C ALA A 85 -6.57 -14.60 -3.50
N GLU A 86 -5.95 -13.71 -4.27
CA GLU A 86 -4.82 -14.01 -5.16
C GLU A 86 -3.65 -14.61 -4.38
N THR A 87 -3.07 -15.69 -4.92
CA THR A 87 -1.95 -16.41 -4.30
C THR A 87 -0.70 -16.45 -5.19
N ASP A 88 -0.79 -15.98 -6.44
CA ASP A 88 0.39 -15.73 -7.25
C ASP A 88 1.11 -14.47 -6.74
N ILE A 89 2.22 -14.69 -6.03
CA ILE A 89 3.02 -13.61 -5.44
C ILE A 89 3.54 -12.61 -6.48
N THR A 90 3.72 -13.04 -7.74
CA THR A 90 4.15 -12.14 -8.83
C THR A 90 3.04 -11.15 -9.14
N ARG A 91 1.81 -11.64 -9.29
CA ARG A 91 0.63 -10.80 -9.53
C ARG A 91 0.34 -9.87 -8.35
N VAL A 92 0.56 -10.34 -7.12
CA VAL A 92 0.44 -9.49 -5.92
C VAL A 92 1.49 -8.37 -5.94
N ARG A 93 2.76 -8.66 -6.24
CA ARG A 93 3.82 -7.64 -6.34
C ARG A 93 3.50 -6.58 -7.39
N ASP A 94 3.12 -7.01 -8.59
CA ASP A 94 2.73 -6.09 -9.67
C ASP A 94 1.57 -5.18 -9.26
N ALA A 95 0.60 -5.71 -8.50
CA ALA A 95 -0.53 -4.93 -8.00
C ALA A 95 -0.11 -3.87 -6.97
N PHE A 96 0.82 -4.20 -6.07
CA PHE A 96 1.37 -3.27 -5.08
C PHE A 96 2.20 -2.14 -5.72
N GLU A 97 2.97 -2.45 -6.76
CA GLU A 97 3.71 -1.44 -7.53
C GLU A 97 2.75 -0.46 -8.22
N ARG A 98 1.69 -0.98 -8.84
CA ARG A 98 0.65 -0.16 -9.48
C ARG A 98 -0.10 0.70 -8.48
N THR A 99 -0.56 0.15 -7.35
CA THR A 99 -1.28 0.96 -6.35
C THR A 99 -0.46 2.11 -5.82
N ARG A 100 0.86 1.94 -5.62
CA ARG A 100 1.75 3.04 -5.21
C ARG A 100 1.69 4.20 -6.20
N ASP A 101 1.92 3.92 -7.49
CA ASP A 101 2.04 4.96 -8.52
C ASP A 101 0.68 5.58 -8.84
N ASP A 102 -0.32 4.74 -9.03
CA ASP A 102 -1.67 5.17 -9.41
C ASP A 102 -2.35 5.94 -8.27
N ALA A 103 -2.13 5.58 -7.00
CA ALA A 103 -2.65 6.35 -5.88
C ALA A 103 -1.97 7.72 -5.74
N TRP A 104 -0.67 7.81 -6.04
CA TRP A 104 0.02 9.11 -6.09
C TRP A 104 -0.56 9.98 -7.20
N GLN A 105 -0.78 9.41 -8.39
CA GLN A 105 -1.46 10.11 -9.48
C GLN A 105 -2.86 10.54 -9.05
N ALA A 106 -3.70 9.63 -8.54
CA ALA A 106 -5.03 9.96 -8.05
C ALA A 106 -5.02 11.07 -6.97
N ALA A 107 -3.96 11.13 -6.15
CA ALA A 107 -3.80 12.16 -5.14
C ALA A 107 -3.50 13.53 -5.74
N PHE A 108 -2.52 13.64 -6.63
CA PHE A 108 -1.99 14.95 -7.04
C PHE A 108 -2.23 15.33 -8.50
N MET A 109 -2.59 14.39 -9.35
CA MET A 109 -2.63 14.55 -10.81
C MET A 109 -3.94 14.00 -11.41
N LEU A 110 -4.73 14.86 -12.04
CA LEU A 110 -5.92 14.47 -12.79
C LEU A 110 -5.75 14.89 -14.26
N GLY A 111 -5.68 13.93 -15.18
CA GLY A 111 -5.51 14.22 -16.63
C GLY A 111 -4.23 14.97 -16.98
N GLY A 112 -3.17 14.85 -16.17
CA GLY A 112 -1.91 15.58 -16.35
C GLY A 112 -1.89 17.00 -15.77
N GLN A 113 -2.93 17.40 -15.04
CA GLN A 113 -3.01 18.66 -14.30
C GLN A 113 -3.05 18.41 -12.78
N PRO A 114 -2.65 19.37 -11.94
CA PRO A 114 -2.84 19.28 -10.49
C PRO A 114 -4.31 19.00 -10.15
N ASN A 115 -4.56 18.01 -9.29
CA ASN A 115 -5.91 17.62 -8.89
C ASN A 115 -6.55 18.71 -8.01
N GLU A 116 -7.77 19.16 -8.35
CA GLU A 116 -8.57 20.04 -7.49
C GLU A 116 -9.29 19.20 -6.42
N TRP A 117 -8.85 19.32 -5.17
CA TRP A 117 -9.45 18.60 -4.06
C TRP A 117 -10.78 19.22 -3.62
N GLY A 118 -11.87 18.66 -4.14
CA GLY A 118 -13.24 18.98 -3.73
C GLY A 118 -13.73 18.16 -2.53
N GLU A 119 -15.05 18.21 -2.28
CA GLU A 119 -15.69 17.43 -1.23
C GLU A 119 -15.48 15.91 -1.43
N GLY A 120 -15.24 15.21 -0.32
CA GLY A 120 -15.13 13.75 -0.33
C GLY A 120 -14.62 13.21 1.01
N PRO A 121 -14.40 11.88 1.10
CA PRO A 121 -14.09 11.21 2.36
C PRO A 121 -12.76 11.64 3.01
N HIS A 122 -11.82 12.14 2.20
CA HIS A 122 -10.56 12.71 2.65
C HIS A 122 -10.52 14.20 2.34
N ALA A 123 -10.09 15.01 3.30
CA ALA A 123 -10.07 16.47 3.18
C ALA A 123 -8.93 17.02 2.30
N SER A 124 -7.90 16.21 2.01
CA SER A 124 -6.72 16.62 1.25
C SER A 124 -5.96 15.41 0.69
N PRO A 125 -5.06 15.59 -0.30
CA PRO A 125 -4.25 14.48 -0.81
C PRO A 125 -3.34 13.90 0.25
N THR A 126 -2.79 14.74 1.12
CA THR A 126 -2.02 14.30 2.26
C THR A 126 -2.86 13.43 3.21
N ALA A 127 -4.12 13.79 3.47
CA ALA A 127 -5.00 12.99 4.33
C ALA A 127 -5.32 11.62 3.71
N PHE A 128 -5.52 11.56 2.40
CA PHE A 128 -5.70 10.29 1.69
C PHE A 128 -4.45 9.42 1.74
N LEU A 129 -3.28 9.96 1.39
CA LEU A 129 -2.03 9.20 1.42
C LEU A 129 -1.66 8.78 2.86
N ALA A 130 -1.87 9.65 3.86
CA ALA A 130 -1.67 9.31 5.26
C ALA A 130 -2.59 8.17 5.72
N HIS A 131 -3.85 8.17 5.28
CA HIS A 131 -4.74 7.04 5.55
C HIS A 131 -4.18 5.73 4.97
N MET A 132 -3.70 5.74 3.73
CA MET A 132 -3.12 4.55 3.10
C MET A 132 -1.82 4.10 3.78
N LEU A 133 -0.95 5.01 4.20
CA LEU A 133 0.27 4.70 4.97
C LEU A 133 -0.06 3.98 6.29
N ILE A 134 -1.04 4.51 7.05
CA ILE A 134 -1.47 3.94 8.33
C ILE A 134 -2.17 2.59 8.12
N HIS A 135 -3.00 2.48 7.08
CA HIS A 135 -3.68 1.24 6.69
C HIS A 135 -2.68 0.13 6.34
N ASP A 136 -1.66 0.45 5.54
CA ASP A 136 -0.58 -0.49 5.22
C ASP A 136 0.19 -0.92 6.47
N ALA A 137 0.51 0.01 7.38
CA ALA A 137 1.18 -0.31 8.63
C ALA A 137 0.34 -1.24 9.51
N HIS A 138 -0.97 -0.98 9.60
CA HIS A 138 -1.92 -1.82 10.35
C HIS A 138 -1.93 -3.26 9.82
N HIS A 139 -2.10 -3.45 8.51
CA HIS A 139 -2.16 -4.79 7.92
C HIS A 139 -0.81 -5.49 7.86
N ARG A 140 0.31 -4.78 7.69
CA ARG A 140 1.65 -5.38 7.87
C ARG A 140 1.81 -5.96 9.27
N GLY A 141 1.37 -5.25 10.30
CA GLY A 141 1.40 -5.77 11.68
C GLY A 141 0.61 -7.07 11.82
N GLN A 142 -0.57 -7.15 11.20
CA GLN A 142 -1.40 -8.36 11.20
C GLN A 142 -0.75 -9.50 10.39
N ILE A 143 -0.16 -9.22 9.23
CA ILE A 143 0.59 -10.21 8.45
C ILE A 143 1.75 -10.77 9.27
N LEU A 144 2.56 -9.92 9.90
CA LEU A 144 3.68 -10.36 10.74
C LEU A 144 3.20 -11.20 11.93
N LEU A 145 2.05 -10.84 12.52
CA LEU A 145 1.44 -11.64 13.57
C LEU A 145 0.99 -13.01 13.05
N ALA A 146 0.30 -13.06 11.91
CA ALA A 146 -0.12 -14.31 11.26
C ALA A 146 1.07 -15.22 10.96
N LEU A 147 2.15 -14.68 10.36
CA LEU A 147 3.38 -15.44 10.11
C LEU A 147 3.95 -16.00 11.42
N LYS A 148 4.11 -15.15 12.44
CA LYS A 148 4.70 -15.54 13.73
C LYS A 148 3.90 -16.64 14.42
N THR A 149 2.58 -16.52 14.48
CA THR A 149 1.74 -17.50 15.20
C THR A 149 1.56 -18.81 14.46
N ASN A 150 1.78 -18.82 13.14
CA ASN A 150 1.79 -20.05 12.34
C ASN A 150 3.19 -20.67 12.21
N GLY A 151 4.20 -20.13 12.91
CA GLY A 151 5.55 -20.70 12.98
C GLY A 151 6.46 -20.33 11.81
N PHE A 152 6.08 -19.35 10.99
CA PHE A 152 6.92 -18.87 9.89
C PHE A 152 7.96 -17.83 10.37
N PRO A 153 9.14 -17.78 9.74
CA PRO A 153 10.12 -16.72 9.99
C PRO A 153 9.56 -15.36 9.57
N LEU A 154 10.01 -14.31 10.24
CA LEU A 154 9.70 -12.93 9.89
C LEU A 154 10.82 -12.35 9.02
N PRO A 155 10.53 -11.34 8.18
CA PRO A 155 11.57 -10.54 7.53
C PRO A 155 12.46 -9.88 8.59
N GLY A 156 13.71 -9.62 8.23
CA GLY A 156 14.64 -8.91 9.10
C GLY A 156 14.11 -7.51 9.44
N GLU A 157 14.35 -7.06 10.68
CA GLU A 157 13.83 -5.80 11.19
C GLU A 157 14.29 -4.59 10.34
N ASP A 158 15.56 -4.55 9.96
CA ASP A 158 16.09 -3.49 9.10
C ASP A 158 15.43 -3.47 7.72
N ALA A 159 15.03 -4.63 7.17
CA ALA A 159 14.32 -4.65 5.89
C ALA A 159 12.95 -3.96 5.97
N LEU A 160 12.35 -3.89 7.17
CA LEU A 160 11.06 -3.23 7.39
C LEU A 160 11.17 -1.77 7.84
N TRP A 161 12.26 -1.38 8.51
CA TRP A 161 12.38 -0.05 9.10
C TRP A 161 13.39 0.86 8.40
N ALA A 162 14.44 0.32 7.79
CA ALA A 162 15.46 1.15 7.13
C ALA A 162 14.89 2.06 6.04
N PRO A 163 13.97 1.62 5.16
CA PRO A 163 13.39 2.49 4.13
C PRO A 163 12.75 3.76 4.71
N LEU A 164 12.02 3.62 5.83
CA LEU A 164 11.35 4.75 6.48
C LEU A 164 12.32 5.67 7.21
N ARG A 165 13.39 5.15 7.83
CA ARG A 165 14.41 5.97 8.50
C ARG A 165 15.23 6.79 7.51
N GLU A 166 15.38 6.30 6.28
CA GLU A 166 16.30 6.83 5.27
C GLU A 166 15.58 7.62 4.17
N ALA A 167 14.25 7.73 4.26
CA ALA A 167 13.40 8.51 3.36
C ALA A 167 13.88 9.96 3.27
N ARG A 168 14.19 10.41 2.04
CA ARG A 168 14.64 11.77 1.73
C ARG A 168 14.28 12.16 0.30
#